data_AF-A0A0Q9AD81-F1
#
_entry.id   AF-A0A0Q9AD81-F1
#
_cell.length_a   1.000
_cell.length_b   1.000
_cell.length_c   1.000
_cell.angle_alpha   90.00
_cell.angle_beta   90.00
_cell.angle_gamma   90.00
#
_symmetry.space_group_name_H-M   'P 1'
#
loop_
_entity.id
_entity.type
_entity.pdbx_description
1 polymer ?
#
loop_
_entity_poly.entity_id
_entity_poly.type
_entity_poly.pdbx_seq_one_letter_code
_entity_poly.pdbx_strand_id
1 'polypeptide(L)'
;MLQPAKTEVARTLRSFRSWERAMLAHPEDRTARAAFEDCGYTLCVLMGKRCAREAADAAEQYLRAGTAARHRERRGANLRNGAARLTVTRPLPCLPAET
;
A
#
# COMPACT_ATOMS: atom_id res chain seq x y z
N MET A 1 -5.42 -14.26 14.62
CA MET A 1 -4.70 -13.12 15.23
C MET A 1 -4.85 -11.91 14.30
N LEU A 2 -5.26 -10.76 14.83
CA LEU A 2 -5.55 -9.55 14.04
C LEU A 2 -4.24 -9.06 13.39
N GLN A 3 -4.09 -9.25 12.08
CA GLN A 3 -2.99 -8.60 11.36
C GLN A 3 -3.10 -7.10 11.64
N PRO A 4 -1.98 -6.41 11.93
CA PRO A 4 -2.04 -4.98 12.20
C PRO A 4 -2.76 -4.28 11.04
N ALA A 5 -3.77 -3.48 11.37
CA ALA A 5 -4.53 -2.79 10.36
C ALA A 5 -3.56 -1.92 9.55
N LYS A 6 -3.60 -2.04 8.21
CA LYS A 6 -2.73 -1.26 7.31
C LYS A 6 -2.78 0.24 7.60
N THR A 7 -3.93 0.74 8.07
CA THR A 7 -4.12 2.12 8.51
C THR A 7 -3.23 2.50 9.68
N GLU A 8 -3.06 1.61 10.66
CA GLU A 8 -2.19 1.82 11.81
C GLU A 8 -0.74 1.87 11.37
N VAL A 9 -0.30 0.90 10.56
CA VAL A 9 1.05 0.89 9.99
C VAL A 9 1.34 2.16 9.19
N ALA A 10 0.39 2.64 8.39
CA ALA A 10 0.52 3.87 7.62
C ALA A 10 0.59 5.13 8.49
N ARG A 11 -0.20 5.19 9.57
CA ARG A 11 -0.16 6.29 10.53
C ARG A 11 1.19 6.33 11.25
N THR A 12 1.63 5.20 11.81
CA THR A 12 2.91 5.12 12.54
C THR A 12 4.09 5.43 11.63
N LEU A 13 4.11 4.93 10.39
CA LEU A 13 5.17 5.24 9.42
C LEU A 13 5.24 6.74 9.08
N ARG A 14 4.08 7.41 8.96
CA ARG A 14 4.04 8.85 8.72
C ARG A 14 4.59 9.65 9.90
N SER A 15 4.20 9.29 11.12
CA SER A 15 4.73 9.90 12.35
C SER A 15 6.24 9.69 12.46
N PHE A 16 6.71 8.48 12.21
CA PHE A 16 8.14 8.14 12.21
C PHE A 16 8.95 9.03 11.26
N ARG A 17 8.50 9.23 10.01
CA ARG A 17 9.17 10.13 9.04
C ARG A 17 9.08 11.62 9.40
N SER A 18 8.04 12.02 10.14
CA SER A 18 7.96 13.39 10.66
C SER A 18 9.00 13.61 11.76
N TRP A 19 9.13 12.64 12.67
CA TRP A 19 10.12 12.70 13.74
C TRP A 19 11.55 12.55 13.25
N GLU A 20 11.80 11.74 12.22
CA GLU A 20 13.11 11.66 11.56
C GLU A 20 13.56 13.05 11.06
N ARG A 21 12.66 13.80 10.40
CA ARG A 21 12.94 15.17 9.96
C ARG A 21 13.09 16.15 11.12
N ALA A 22 12.29 16.01 12.17
CA ALA A 22 12.39 16.86 13.35
C ALA A 22 13.70 16.65 14.11
N MET A 23 14.14 15.39 14.27
CA MET A 23 15.42 15.04 14.89
C MET A 23 16.62 15.56 14.07
N LEU A 24 16.51 15.58 12.74
CA LEU A 24 17.54 16.18 11.88
C LEU A 24 17.60 17.71 12.01
N ALA A 25 16.46 18.36 12.27
CA ALA A 25 16.39 19.81 12.42
C ALA A 25 16.77 20.29 13.83
N HIS A 26 16.42 19.52 14.86
CA HIS A 26 16.63 19.88 16.28
C HIS A 26 17.11 18.64 17.06
N PRO A 27 18.40 18.25 16.92
CA PRO A 27 18.92 17.05 17.55
C PRO A 27 18.96 17.12 19.08
N GLU A 28 18.92 18.32 19.68
CA GLU A 28 18.87 18.51 21.14
C GLU A 28 17.48 18.34 21.77
N ASP A 29 16.42 18.26 20.96
CA ASP A 29 15.05 18.07 21.48
C ASP A 29 14.85 16.63 21.97
N ARG A 30 14.93 16.47 23.29
CA ARG A 30 14.72 15.18 23.97
C ARG A 30 13.29 14.64 23.84
N THR A 31 12.30 15.49 23.66
CA THR A 31 10.91 15.08 23.47
C THR A 31 10.73 14.49 22.08
N ALA A 32 11.30 15.15 21.06
CA ALA A 32 11.33 14.62 19.71
C ALA A 32 12.11 13.29 19.64
N ARG A 33 13.22 13.17 20.39
CA ARG A 33 13.97 11.91 20.53
C ARG A 33 13.12 10.79 21.10
N ALA A 34 12.45 11.03 22.22
CA ALA A 34 11.61 10.02 22.87
C ALA A 34 10.44 9.58 21.96
N ALA A 35 9.78 10.54 21.29
CA ALA A 35 8.70 10.24 20.35
C ALA A 35 9.18 9.45 19.11
N PHE A 36 10.40 9.74 18.63
CA PHE A 36 11.03 8.98 17.55
C PHE A 36 11.29 7.52 17.97
N GLU A 37 11.83 7.32 19.17
CA GLU A 37 12.13 5.99 19.72
C GLU A 37 10.86 5.17 19.96
N ASP A 38 9.80 5.78 20.49
CA ASP A 38 8.49 5.14 20.69
C ASP A 38 7.82 4.72 19.36
N CYS A 39 7.83 5.63 18.37
CA CYS A 39 7.35 5.30 17.03
C CYS A 39 8.18 4.18 16.39
N GLY A 40 9.49 4.20 16.57
CA GLY A 40 10.41 3.18 16.08
C GLY A 40 10.15 1.81 16.71
N TYR A 41 9.94 1.76 18.03
CA TYR A 41 9.60 0.55 18.76
C TYR A 41 8.27 -0.06 18.28
N THR A 42 7.25 0.78 18.15
CA THR A 42 5.94 0.36 17.62
C THR A 42 6.09 -0.25 16.22
N LEU A 43 6.87 0.38 15.34
CA LEU A 43 7.14 -0.14 13.99
C LEU A 43 7.86 -1.49 14.02
N CYS A 44 8.86 -1.65 14.89
CA CYS A 44 9.57 -2.90 15.08
C CYS A 44 8.63 -4.04 15.48
N VAL A 45 7.71 -3.80 16.42
CA VAL A 45 6.70 -4.79 16.85
C VAL A 45 5.73 -5.12 15.72
N LEU A 46 5.20 -4.11 15.03
CA LEU A 46 4.23 -4.32 13.95
C LEU A 46 4.83 -5.11 12.78
N MET A 47 6.09 -4.88 12.44
CA MET A 47 6.77 -5.49 11.28
C MET A 47 7.62 -6.72 11.64
N GLY A 48 7.79 -7.03 12.93
CA GLY A 48 8.66 -8.12 13.39
C GLY A 48 10.14 -7.92 13.03
N LYS A 49 10.62 -6.67 13.10
CA LYS A 49 12.01 -6.31 12.79
C LYS A 49 12.74 -5.83 14.05
N ARG A 50 14.07 -5.99 14.07
CA ARG A 50 14.90 -5.61 15.23
C ARG A 50 15.37 -4.16 15.19
N CYS A 51 15.42 -3.55 14.02
CA CYS A 51 15.83 -2.17 13.84
C CYS A 51 14.70 -1.30 13.27
N ALA A 52 14.57 -0.06 13.77
CA ALA A 52 13.53 0.87 13.32
C ALA A 52 13.63 1.20 11.82
N ARG A 53 14.85 1.29 11.27
CA ARG A 53 15.06 1.51 9.83
C ARG A 53 14.58 0.33 8.98
N GLU A 54 14.91 -0.90 9.39
CA GLU A 54 14.43 -2.11 8.70
C GLU A 54 12.92 -2.27 8.83
N ALA A 55 12.36 -1.91 9.99
CA ALA A 55 10.92 -1.88 10.21
C ALA A 55 10.24 -0.87 9.28
N ALA A 56 10.80 0.33 9.12
CA ALA A 56 10.24 1.36 8.23
C ALA A 56 10.24 0.91 6.76
N ASP A 57 11.31 0.26 6.31
CA ASP A 57 11.38 -0.31 4.97
C ASP A 57 10.34 -1.43 4.78
N ALA A 58 10.26 -2.37 5.73
CA ALA A 58 9.27 -3.44 5.70
C ALA A 58 7.82 -2.91 5.73
N ALA A 59 7.55 -1.86 6.49
CA ALA A 59 6.25 -1.18 6.52
C ALA A 59 5.92 -0.54 5.18
N GLU A 60 6.89 0.13 4.54
CA GLU A 60 6.70 0.74 3.23
C GLU A 60 6.40 -0.32 2.17
N GLN A 61 7.14 -1.43 2.17
CA GLN A 61 6.88 -2.58 1.30
C GLN A 61 5.51 -3.21 1.56
N TYR A 62 5.13 -3.39 2.83
CA TYR A 62 3.83 -3.95 3.24
C TYR A 62 2.66 -3.08 2.75
N LEU A 63 2.78 -1.76 2.85
CA LEU A 63 1.77 -0.81 2.35
C LEU A 63 1.73 -0.81 0.81
N ARG A 64 2.88 -0.82 0.14
CA ARG A 64 2.96 -0.93 -1.33
C ARG A 64 2.30 -2.20 -1.84
N ALA A 65 2.59 -3.36 -1.25
CA ALA A 65 1.96 -4.63 -1.61
C ALA A 65 0.43 -4.58 -1.44
N GLY A 66 -0.05 -3.94 -0.37
CA GLY A 66 -1.48 -3.71 -0.16
C GLY A 66 -2.14 -2.81 -1.22
N THR A 67 -1.46 -1.76 -1.68
CA THR A 67 -1.95 -0.89 -2.76
C THR A 67 -1.94 -1.58 -4.13
N ALA A 68 -0.90 -2.35 -4.44
CA ALA A 68 -0.79 -3.10 -5.69
C ALA A 68 -1.90 -4.16 -5.83
N ALA A 69 -2.22 -4.87 -4.75
CA ALA A 69 -3.34 -5.81 -4.69
C ALA A 69 -4.67 -5.09 -4.98
N ARG A 70 -4.97 -4.00 -4.27
CA ARG A 70 -6.19 -3.18 -4.52
C ARG A 70 -6.26 -2.64 -5.95
N HIS A 71 -5.13 -2.21 -6.50
CA HIS A 71 -5.09 -1.67 -7.85
C HIS A 71 -5.33 -2.76 -8.90
N ARG A 72 -4.78 -3.97 -8.70
CA ARG A 72 -5.07 -5.13 -9.56
C ARG A 72 -6.55 -5.52 -9.52
N GLU A 73 -7.15 -5.55 -8.34
CA GLU A 73 -8.58 -5.82 -8.16
C GLU A 73 -9.44 -4.77 -8.87
N ARG A 74 -9.13 -3.47 -8.70
CA ARG A 74 -9.82 -2.38 -9.39
C ARG A 74 -9.67 -2.45 -10.90
N ARG A 75 -8.46 -2.76 -11.41
CA ARG A 75 -8.24 -2.95 -12.85
C ARG A 75 -9.04 -4.14 -13.38
N GLY A 76 -9.03 -5.28 -12.70
CA GLY A 76 -9.82 -6.45 -13.08
C GLY A 76 -11.33 -6.16 -13.07
N ALA A 77 -11.83 -5.42 -12.07
CA ALA A 77 -13.21 -4.97 -12.02
C ALA A 77 -13.56 -3.98 -13.15
N ASN A 78 -12.66 -3.05 -13.47
CA ASN A 78 -12.84 -2.11 -14.57
C ASN A 78 -12.83 -2.82 -15.94
N LEU A 79 -11.91 -3.77 -16.17
CA LEU A 79 -11.90 -4.62 -17.37
C LEU A 79 -13.19 -5.44 -17.51
N ARG A 80 -13.70 -6.02 -16.41
CA ARG A 80 -15.00 -6.72 -16.42
C ARG A 80 -16.16 -5.79 -16.76
N ASN A 81 -16.14 -4.56 -16.23
CA ASN A 81 -17.18 -3.56 -16.49
C ASN A 81 -17.09 -2.95 -17.91
N GLY A 82 -15.88 -2.91 -18.49
CA GLY A 82 -15.64 -2.46 -19.86
C GLY A 82 -16.01 -3.51 -20.91
N ALA A 83 -15.78 -4.80 -20.63
CA ALA A 83 -16.14 -5.89 -21.54
C ALA A 83 -17.65 -6.05 -21.73
N ALA A 84 -18.47 -5.71 -20.73
CA ALA A 84 -19.93 -5.70 -20.86
C ALA A 84 -20.45 -4.65 -21.86
N ARG A 85 -19.63 -3.69 -22.29
CA ARG A 85 -20.02 -2.62 -23.21
C ARG A 85 -19.61 -2.88 -24.67
N LEU A 86 -18.90 -3.97 -24.96
CA LEU A 86 -18.41 -4.29 -26.32
C LEU A 86 -19.20 -5.44 -26.99
N THR A 87 -20.21 -6.01 -26.34
CA THR A 87 -20.95 -7.16 -26.89
C THR A 87 -22.22 -6.81 -27.66
N VAL A 88 -22.34 -5.58 -28.20
CA VAL A 88 -23.46 -5.24 -29.09
C VAL A 88 -22.97 -4.65 -30.41
N THR A 89 -22.44 -5.51 -31.29
CA THR A 89 -22.67 -5.35 -32.74
C THR A 89 -22.74 -6.74 -33.36
N ARG A 90 -23.99 -7.10 -33.67
CA ARG A 90 -24.50 -8.22 -34.48
C ARG A 90 -23.48 -9.00 -35.32
N PRO A 91 -23.50 -10.35 -35.24
CA PRO A 91 -23.12 -11.17 -36.39
C PRO A 91 -24.33 -11.31 -37.33
N LEU A 92 -24.10 -11.21 -38.64
CA LEU A 92 -24.98 -11.76 -39.68
C LEU A 92 -24.08 -12.34 -40.78
N PRO A 93 -24.55 -13.37 -41.50
CA PRO A 93 -23.85 -14.64 -41.60
C PRO A 93 -23.24 -14.82 -42.98
N CYS A 94 -22.36 -15.82 -43.06
CA CYS A 94 -21.90 -16.39 -44.32
C CYS A 94 -23.09 -16.77 -45.20
N LEU A 95 -23.08 -16.31 -46.45
CA LEU A 95 -23.82 -16.93 -47.54
C LEU A 95 -22.86 -17.85 -48.32
N PRO A 96 -23.19 -19.14 -48.51
CA PRO A 96 -22.63 -19.93 -49.59
C PRO A 96 -23.52 -19.77 -50.84
N ALA A 97 -22.91 -19.64 -52.01
CA ALA A 97 -23.56 -19.84 -53.31
C ALA A 97 -22.46 -20.07 -54.37
N GLU A 98 -21.83 -21.26 -54.44
CA GLU A 98 -22.07 -22.34 -55.41
C GLU A 98 -22.14 -21.94 -56.91
N THR A 99 -21.25 -22.59 -57.67
CA THR A 99 -21.07 -22.72 -59.14
C THR A 99 -20.51 -21.53 -59.93
#